data_AF-A0A1V4JHH7-F1
#
_entry.id   AF-A0A1V4JHH7-F1
#
_cell.length_a   1.000
_cell.length_b   1.000
_cell.length_c   1.000
_cell.angle_alpha   90.00
_cell.angle_beta   90.00
_cell.angle_gamma   90.00
#
_symmetry.space_group_name_H-M   'P 1'
#
loop_
_entity.id
_entity.type
_entity.pdbx_description
1 polymer ?
#
loop_
_entity_poly.entity_id
_entity_poly.type
_entity_poly.pdbx_seq_one_letter_code
_entity_poly.pdbx_strand_id
1 'polypeptide(L)'
;MDAGFFRGTSAEQDNRFSNKQKKLLKQLKFAECLEKKVDMSKVNLEVIKPWITKRVTEILGFEDDVVIEFIFNQLEVKNPDSKMMQINLTGFLNGKNAREFMGELWPLLLSAQENIAGIPTAFLELKKEEIKQRQIEQEKLASMKKQDEDKEKRDKEDKDNREKRDRSRSPRR
;
A
#
# COMPACT_ATOMS: atom_id res chain seq x y z
N MET A 1 -3.92 -61.21 -24.58
CA MET A 1 -3.99 -60.14 -23.57
C MET A 1 -2.56 -59.72 -23.28
N ASP A 2 -2.17 -58.49 -23.60
CA ASP A 2 -1.27 -57.72 -22.75
C ASP A 2 -1.33 -56.26 -23.21
N ALA A 3 -2.18 -55.50 -22.53
CA ALA A 3 -2.40 -54.09 -22.82
C ALA A 3 -1.14 -53.32 -22.37
N GLY A 4 -0.38 -52.85 -23.36
CA GLY A 4 0.80 -52.02 -23.17
C GLY A 4 0.53 -50.87 -22.20
N PHE A 5 1.25 -50.92 -21.10
CA PHE A 5 1.17 -50.08 -19.91
C PHE A 5 1.52 -48.62 -20.24
N PHE A 6 0.59 -47.87 -20.82
CA PHE A 6 0.66 -46.40 -20.90
C PHE A 6 0.42 -45.81 -19.50
N ARG A 7 1.44 -45.87 -18.64
CA ARG A 7 1.50 -45.05 -17.43
C ARG A 7 1.91 -43.65 -17.86
N GLY A 8 0.95 -42.74 -17.96
CA GLY A 8 1.21 -41.33 -18.18
C GLY A 8 2.31 -40.85 -17.22
N THR A 9 3.30 -40.15 -17.74
CA THR A 9 4.31 -39.47 -16.93
C THR A 9 3.59 -38.48 -16.03
N SER A 10 3.52 -38.73 -14.72
CA SER A 10 2.98 -37.76 -13.76
C SER A 10 3.71 -36.42 -13.88
N ALA A 11 3.00 -35.31 -13.65
CA ALA A 11 3.56 -33.95 -13.63
C ALA A 11 4.82 -33.83 -12.75
N GLU A 12 4.96 -34.70 -11.75
CA GLU A 12 6.08 -34.80 -10.82
C GLU A 12 7.37 -35.37 -11.46
N GLN A 13 7.27 -36.09 -12.58
CA GLN A 13 8.43 -36.63 -13.33
C GLN A 13 8.88 -35.72 -14.49
N ASP A 14 8.23 -34.57 -14.68
CA ASP A 14 8.58 -33.63 -15.75
C ASP A 14 9.83 -32.80 -15.39
N ASN A 15 10.99 -33.31 -15.79
CA ASN A 15 12.30 -32.64 -15.65
C ASN A 15 12.41 -31.31 -16.43
N ARG A 16 11.44 -30.90 -17.26
CA ARG A 16 11.54 -29.66 -18.05
C ARG A 16 11.28 -28.43 -17.19
N PHE A 17 10.48 -28.53 -16.13
CA PHE A 17 10.19 -27.41 -15.21
C PHE A 17 11.23 -27.28 -14.09
N SER A 18 11.65 -28.40 -13.49
CA SER A 18 12.63 -28.40 -12.40
C SER A 18 14.01 -27.89 -12.85
N ASN A 19 14.43 -28.19 -14.09
CA ASN A 19 15.68 -27.67 -14.66
C ASN A 19 15.59 -26.20 -15.06
N LYS A 20 14.44 -25.72 -15.55
CA LYS A 20 14.28 -24.30 -15.92
C LYS A 20 14.36 -23.39 -14.71
N GLN A 21 13.70 -23.74 -13.60
CA GLN A 21 13.76 -22.96 -12.37
C GLN A 21 15.17 -22.93 -11.78
N LYS A 22 15.87 -24.09 -11.69
CA LYS A 22 17.28 -24.14 -11.27
C LYS A 22 18.22 -23.38 -12.20
N LYS A 23 17.93 -23.33 -13.50
CA LYS A 23 18.71 -22.56 -14.47
C LYS A 23 18.45 -21.05 -14.34
N LEU A 24 17.19 -20.65 -14.13
CA LEU A 24 16.82 -19.25 -13.86
C LEU A 24 17.41 -18.76 -12.53
N LEU A 25 17.45 -19.60 -11.49
CA LEU A 25 18.17 -19.33 -10.24
C LEU A 25 19.66 -19.04 -10.44
N LYS A 26 20.29 -19.60 -11.49
CA LYS A 26 21.71 -19.36 -11.80
C LYS A 26 21.93 -18.20 -12.78
N GLN A 27 20.94 -17.87 -13.62
CA GLN A 27 21.07 -16.87 -14.67
C GLN A 27 20.53 -15.48 -14.27
N LEU A 28 19.53 -15.43 -13.40
CA LEU A 28 18.91 -14.16 -12.99
C LEU A 28 19.76 -13.50 -11.89
N LYS A 29 19.99 -12.18 -12.01
CA LYS A 29 20.45 -11.40 -10.86
C LYS A 29 19.26 -11.15 -9.93
N PHE A 30 19.42 -11.51 -8.68
CA PHE A 30 18.45 -11.27 -7.62
C PHE A 30 18.70 -9.87 -7.04
N ALA A 31 17.65 -9.25 -6.50
CA ALA A 31 17.87 -8.07 -5.65
C ALA A 31 18.64 -8.51 -4.39
N GLU A 32 19.66 -7.74 -3.99
CA GLU A 32 20.53 -8.08 -2.85
C GLU A 32 19.77 -8.18 -1.52
N CYS A 33 18.63 -7.48 -1.41
CA CYS A 33 17.77 -7.55 -0.23
C CYS A 33 17.12 -8.91 0.01
N LEU A 34 17.07 -9.79 -1.00
CA LEU A 34 16.35 -11.08 -0.96
C LEU A 34 17.08 -12.18 -0.18
N GLU A 35 18.29 -11.95 0.32
CA GLU A 35 19.00 -12.94 1.16
C GLU A 35 18.40 -13.07 2.57
N LYS A 36 17.77 -12.00 3.07
CA LYS A 36 17.15 -12.01 4.39
C LYS A 36 15.80 -12.70 4.34
N LYS A 37 15.54 -13.62 5.27
CA LYS A 37 14.23 -14.28 5.38
C LYS A 37 13.22 -13.37 6.08
N VAL A 38 11.97 -13.48 5.67
CA VAL A 38 10.85 -12.80 6.34
C VAL A 38 9.87 -13.83 6.88
N ASP A 39 9.36 -13.57 8.08
CA ASP A 39 8.26 -14.33 8.68
C ASP A 39 6.95 -13.54 8.54
N MET A 40 6.02 -14.07 7.73
CA MET A 40 4.73 -13.42 7.47
C MET A 40 3.81 -13.39 8.69
N SER A 41 4.06 -14.21 9.73
CA SER A 41 3.28 -14.15 10.98
C SER A 41 3.50 -12.87 11.77
N LYS A 42 4.60 -12.17 11.52
CA LYS A 42 4.95 -10.89 12.15
C LYS A 42 4.58 -9.68 11.29
N VAL A 43 4.08 -9.90 10.09
CA VAL A 43 3.78 -8.84 9.13
C VAL A 43 2.28 -8.70 9.01
N ASN A 44 1.77 -7.47 9.10
CA ASN A 44 0.38 -7.18 8.82
C ASN A 44 0.20 -7.01 7.30
N LEU A 45 -0.38 -8.02 6.64
CA LEU A 45 -0.59 -7.99 5.20
C LEU A 45 -1.66 -6.96 4.77
N GLU A 46 -2.59 -6.56 5.65
CA GLU A 46 -3.66 -5.62 5.31
C GLU A 46 -3.13 -4.26 4.84
N VAL A 47 -1.98 -3.82 5.37
CA VAL A 47 -1.33 -2.57 4.95
C VAL A 47 -0.48 -2.74 3.70
N ILE A 48 -0.03 -3.96 3.39
CA ILE A 48 0.81 -4.26 2.22
C ILE A 48 -0.04 -4.50 0.96
N LYS A 49 -1.21 -5.12 1.11
CA LYS A 49 -2.15 -5.41 0.00
C LYS A 49 -2.43 -4.20 -0.91
N PRO A 50 -2.86 -3.03 -0.40
CA PRO A 50 -3.14 -1.87 -1.25
C PRO A 50 -1.88 -1.33 -1.95
N TRP A 51 -0.72 -1.46 -1.32
CA TRP A 51 0.55 -1.04 -1.92
C TRP A 51 0.97 -1.95 -3.06
N ILE A 52 0.79 -3.27 -2.91
CA ILE A 52 1.03 -4.25 -3.99
C ILE A 52 0.16 -3.91 -5.19
N THR A 53 -1.16 -3.76 -4.99
CA THR A 53 -2.10 -3.43 -6.08
C THR A 53 -1.67 -2.17 -6.82
N LYS A 54 -1.34 -1.11 -6.08
CA LYS A 54 -0.85 0.15 -6.68
C LYS A 54 0.43 -0.07 -7.47
N ARG A 55 1.43 -0.74 -6.87
CA ARG A 55 2.75 -0.89 -7.48
C ARG A 55 2.72 -1.81 -8.71
N VAL A 56 1.92 -2.87 -8.68
CA VAL A 56 1.69 -3.75 -9.84
C VAL A 56 1.04 -2.97 -10.98
N THR A 57 0.02 -2.15 -10.68
CA THR A 57 -0.64 -1.29 -11.66
C THR A 57 0.30 -0.25 -12.26
N GLU A 58 1.19 0.34 -11.46
CA GLU A 58 2.22 1.28 -11.95
C GLU A 58 3.23 0.61 -12.88
N ILE A 59 3.59 -0.65 -12.63
CA ILE A 59 4.55 -1.40 -13.45
C ILE A 59 3.94 -1.86 -14.77
N LEU A 60 2.70 -2.37 -14.73
CA LEU A 60 2.01 -2.89 -15.91
C LEU A 60 1.33 -1.79 -16.73
N GLY A 61 0.97 -0.67 -16.10
CA GLY A 61 0.16 0.40 -16.70
C GLY A 61 -1.33 0.08 -16.76
N PHE A 62 -1.75 -1.07 -16.23
CA PHE A 62 -3.13 -1.53 -16.11
C PHE A 62 -3.28 -2.38 -14.85
N GLU A 63 -4.52 -2.53 -14.37
CA GLU A 63 -4.84 -3.36 -13.21
C GLU A 63 -5.01 -4.81 -13.68
N ASP A 64 -4.21 -5.72 -13.12
CA ASP A 64 -4.24 -7.16 -13.43
C ASP A 64 -4.50 -7.95 -12.15
N ASP A 65 -5.78 -8.30 -11.93
CA ASP A 65 -6.23 -9.02 -10.74
C ASP A 65 -5.55 -10.39 -10.59
N VAL A 66 -5.20 -11.06 -11.69
CA VAL A 66 -4.57 -12.38 -11.66
C VAL A 66 -3.16 -12.28 -11.09
N VAL A 67 -2.40 -11.26 -11.49
CA VAL A 67 -1.04 -11.03 -10.96
C VAL A 67 -1.10 -10.61 -9.49
N ILE A 68 -2.06 -9.76 -9.13
CA ILE A 68 -2.26 -9.29 -7.76
C ILE A 68 -2.61 -10.46 -6.84
N GLU A 69 -3.59 -11.28 -7.22
CA GLU A 69 -4.00 -12.47 -6.46
C GLU A 69 -2.84 -13.47 -6.33
N PHE A 70 -2.07 -13.67 -7.41
CA PHE A 70 -0.89 -14.51 -7.37
C PHE A 70 0.13 -14.04 -6.31
N ILE A 71 0.42 -12.74 -6.25
CA ILE A 71 1.32 -12.17 -5.24
C ILE A 71 0.77 -12.38 -3.82
N PHE A 72 -0.54 -12.19 -3.62
CA PHE A 72 -1.16 -12.41 -2.32
C PHE A 72 -1.04 -13.85 -1.86
N ASN A 73 -1.35 -14.82 -2.73
CA ASN A 73 -1.21 -16.24 -2.41
C ASN A 73 0.24 -16.62 -2.05
N GLN A 74 1.24 -16.05 -2.73
CA GLN A 74 2.65 -16.27 -2.37
C GLN A 74 2.99 -15.73 -0.97
N LEU A 75 2.35 -14.64 -0.51
CA LEU A 75 2.57 -14.02 0.79
C LEU A 75 1.71 -14.61 1.92
N GLU A 76 0.67 -15.40 1.60
CA GLU A 76 -0.11 -16.13 2.60
C GLU A 76 0.68 -17.28 3.25
N VAL A 77 1.76 -17.72 2.60
CA VAL A 77 2.68 -18.72 3.17
C VAL A 77 3.51 -18.09 4.29
N LYS A 78 3.65 -18.80 5.42
CA LYS A 78 4.38 -18.31 6.60
C LYS A 78 5.80 -17.82 6.33
N ASN A 79 6.54 -18.53 5.47
CA ASN A 79 7.92 -18.23 5.13
C ASN A 79 8.10 -18.26 3.61
N PRO A 80 7.72 -17.18 2.91
CA PRO A 80 7.83 -17.11 1.45
C PRO A 80 9.29 -17.12 1.02
N ASP A 81 9.59 -17.81 -0.08
CA ASP A 81 10.94 -17.81 -0.66
C ASP A 81 11.06 -16.63 -1.63
N SER A 82 11.90 -15.67 -1.25
CA SER A 82 12.15 -14.42 -1.98
C SER A 82 12.63 -14.64 -3.42
N LYS A 83 13.49 -15.65 -3.63
CA LYS A 83 14.06 -15.96 -4.95
C LYS A 83 13.03 -16.65 -5.83
N MET A 84 12.27 -17.57 -5.25
CA MET A 84 11.18 -18.24 -5.96
C MET A 84 10.09 -17.26 -6.37
N MET A 85 9.74 -16.34 -5.48
CA MET A 85 8.75 -15.29 -5.76
C MET A 85 9.23 -14.38 -6.90
N GLN A 86 10.49 -13.94 -6.90
CA GLN A 86 11.03 -13.14 -8.03
C GLN A 86 11.00 -13.91 -9.35
N ILE A 87 11.31 -15.21 -9.36
CA ILE A 87 11.26 -16.04 -10.57
C ILE A 87 9.83 -16.15 -11.09
N ASN A 88 8.88 -16.42 -10.21
CA ASN A 88 7.48 -16.52 -10.59
C ASN A 88 6.96 -15.19 -11.15
N LEU A 89 7.28 -14.07 -10.50
CA LEU A 89 6.91 -12.73 -10.96
C LEU A 89 7.60 -12.32 -12.26
N THR A 90 8.79 -12.84 -12.54
CA THR A 90 9.49 -12.60 -13.82
C THR A 90 8.66 -13.12 -15.01
N GLY A 91 7.82 -14.14 -14.80
CA GLY A 91 6.89 -14.65 -15.81
C GLY A 91 5.74 -13.68 -16.15
N PHE A 92 5.41 -12.75 -15.26
CA PHE A 92 4.31 -11.79 -15.41
C PHE A 92 4.80 -10.37 -15.71
N LEU A 93 5.81 -9.88 -14.97
CA LEU A 93 6.24 -8.48 -14.96
C LEU A 93 7.51 -8.21 -15.77
N ASN A 94 8.04 -9.21 -16.49
CA ASN A 94 9.39 -9.20 -17.06
C ASN A 94 10.51 -9.14 -16.00
N GLY A 95 11.71 -9.60 -16.35
CA GLY A 95 12.81 -9.75 -15.38
C GLY A 95 13.32 -8.44 -14.76
N LYS A 96 13.19 -7.31 -15.46
CA LYS A 96 13.58 -5.99 -14.93
C LYS A 96 12.57 -5.51 -13.88
N ASN A 97 11.28 -5.47 -14.23
CA ASN A 97 10.28 -4.94 -13.30
C ASN A 97 10.01 -5.90 -12.15
N ALA A 98 10.10 -7.21 -12.35
CA ALA A 98 10.05 -8.18 -11.26
C ALA A 98 11.17 -7.97 -10.23
N ARG A 99 12.39 -7.62 -10.69
CA ARG A 99 13.49 -7.25 -9.77
C ARG A 99 13.20 -5.94 -9.05
N GLU A 100 12.71 -4.93 -9.75
CA GLU A 100 12.37 -3.63 -9.17
C GLU A 100 11.29 -3.78 -8.09
N PHE A 101 10.20 -4.49 -8.42
CA PHE A 101 9.11 -4.79 -7.50
C PHE A 101 9.57 -5.55 -6.26
N MET A 102 10.31 -6.65 -6.43
CA MET A 102 10.83 -7.41 -5.29
C MET A 102 11.87 -6.62 -4.48
N GLY A 103 12.61 -5.73 -5.15
CA GLY A 103 13.56 -4.81 -4.53
C GLY A 103 12.90 -3.82 -3.57
N GLU A 104 11.64 -3.48 -3.78
CA GLU A 104 10.86 -2.57 -2.92
C GLU A 104 9.96 -3.32 -1.93
N LEU A 105 9.31 -4.40 -2.37
CA LEU A 105 8.43 -5.19 -1.52
C LEU A 105 9.22 -5.85 -0.38
N TRP A 106 10.39 -6.42 -0.66
CA TRP A 106 11.11 -7.20 0.34
C TRP A 106 11.64 -6.38 1.52
N PRO A 107 12.25 -5.19 1.31
CA PRO A 107 12.57 -4.27 2.41
C PRO A 107 11.36 -3.81 3.20
N LEU A 108 10.21 -3.64 2.56
CA LEU A 108 8.96 -3.26 3.20
C LEU A 108 8.51 -4.36 4.17
N LEU A 109 8.54 -5.62 3.72
CA LEU A 109 8.23 -6.79 4.54
C LEU A 109 9.25 -7.01 5.67
N LEU A 110 10.54 -6.76 5.41
CA LEU A 110 11.59 -6.78 6.43
C LEU A 110 11.32 -5.72 7.51
N SER A 111 11.04 -4.48 7.12
CA SER A 111 10.71 -3.40 8.04
C SER A 111 9.45 -3.70 8.86
N ALA A 112 8.44 -4.31 8.25
CA ALA A 112 7.26 -4.77 8.96
C ALA A 112 7.59 -5.81 10.04
N GLN A 113 8.44 -6.79 9.73
CA GLN A 113 8.77 -7.86 10.67
C GLN A 113 9.56 -7.36 11.89
N GLU A 114 10.35 -6.29 11.72
CA GLU A 114 11.12 -5.66 12.79
C GLU A 114 10.20 -4.85 13.72
N ASN A 115 9.00 -4.51 13.28
CA ASN A 115 8.03 -3.74 14.04
C ASN A 115 7.04 -4.65 14.78
N ILE A 116 6.77 -4.34 16.04
CA ILE A 116 5.82 -5.10 16.88
C ILE A 116 4.39 -5.04 16.30
N ALA A 117 4.04 -3.93 15.65
CA ALA A 117 2.73 -3.78 15.00
C ALA A 117 2.62 -4.53 13.66
N GLY A 118 3.72 -5.09 13.14
CA GLY A 118 3.76 -5.69 11.80
C GLY A 118 3.58 -4.68 10.67
N ILE A 119 3.81 -3.38 10.94
CA ILE A 119 3.63 -2.31 9.97
C ILE A 119 5.00 -1.79 9.54
N PRO A 120 5.29 -1.74 8.22
CA PRO A 120 6.51 -1.13 7.71
C PRO A 120 6.67 0.33 8.14
N THR A 121 7.89 0.73 8.47
CA THR A 121 8.22 2.11 8.86
C THR A 121 7.81 3.12 7.79
N ALA A 122 7.96 2.78 6.51
CA ALA A 122 7.53 3.62 5.40
C ALA A 122 6.02 3.99 5.47
N PHE A 123 5.16 3.06 5.89
CA PHE A 123 3.73 3.37 6.07
C PHE A 123 3.46 4.15 7.35
N LEU A 124 4.23 3.92 8.41
CA LEU A 124 4.09 4.71 9.63
C LEU A 124 4.45 6.17 9.38
N GLU A 125 5.49 6.43 8.61
CA GLU A 125 5.88 7.79 8.21
C GLU A 125 4.83 8.44 7.31
N LEU A 126 4.34 7.72 6.28
CA LEU A 126 3.25 8.19 5.42
C LEU A 126 1.98 8.52 6.23
N LYS A 127 1.57 7.64 7.15
CA LYS A 127 0.40 7.87 8.00
C LYS A 127 0.60 9.03 8.97
N LYS A 128 1.80 9.16 9.55
CA LYS A 128 2.13 10.28 10.43
C LYS A 128 2.05 11.61 9.68
N GLU A 129 2.51 11.66 8.43
CA GLU A 129 2.44 12.85 7.60
C GLU A 129 1.00 13.17 7.16
N GLU A 130 0.21 12.14 6.78
CA GLU A 130 -1.21 12.28 6.43
C GLU A 130 -2.04 12.83 7.61
N ILE A 131 -1.79 12.35 8.83
CA ILE A 131 -2.46 12.84 10.06
C ILE A 131 -2.07 14.29 10.33
N LYS A 132 -0.79 14.65 10.17
CA LYS A 132 -0.32 16.02 10.39
C LYS A 132 -0.94 17.01 9.40
N GLN A 133 -1.04 16.64 8.13
CA GLN A 133 -1.72 17.43 7.10
C GLN A 133 -3.20 17.64 7.43
N ARG A 134 -3.92 16.58 7.82
CA ARG A 134 -5.34 16.67 8.21
C ARG A 134 -5.56 17.55 9.44
N GLN A 135 -4.68 17.50 10.43
CA GLN A 135 -4.79 18.37 11.61
C GLN A 135 -4.61 19.84 11.23
N ILE A 136 -3.63 20.17 10.38
CA ILE A 136 -3.39 21.54 9.91
C ILE A 136 -4.61 22.06 9.12
N GLU A 137 -5.19 21.23 8.27
CA GLU A 137 -6.37 21.61 7.49
C GLU A 137 -7.60 21.80 8.38
N GLN A 138 -7.84 20.91 9.36
CA GLN A 138 -8.91 21.07 10.33
C GLN A 138 -8.72 22.32 11.20
N GLU A 139 -7.50 22.61 11.63
CA GLU A 139 -7.19 23.81 12.42
C GLU A 139 -7.38 25.10 11.60
N LYS A 140 -6.98 25.10 10.32
CA LYS A 140 -7.27 26.20 9.39
C LYS A 140 -8.77 26.37 9.18
N LEU A 141 -9.52 25.29 9.00
CA LEU A 141 -10.98 25.36 8.80
C LEU A 141 -11.70 25.86 10.06
N ALA A 142 -11.25 25.42 11.24
CA ALA A 142 -11.81 25.85 12.52
C ALA A 142 -11.48 27.32 12.83
N SER A 143 -10.28 27.79 12.50
CA SER A 143 -9.89 29.19 12.67
C SER A 143 -10.64 30.12 11.71
N MET A 144 -10.85 29.71 10.45
CA MET A 144 -11.68 30.47 9.50
C MET A 144 -13.14 30.56 9.95
N LYS A 145 -13.74 29.45 10.42
CA LYS A 145 -15.11 29.48 10.98
C LYS A 145 -15.24 30.41 12.19
N LYS A 146 -14.28 30.37 13.12
CA LYS A 146 -14.28 31.29 14.27
C LYS A 146 -14.18 32.75 13.86
N GLN A 147 -13.36 33.08 12.86
CA GLN A 147 -13.27 34.46 12.36
C GLN A 147 -14.57 34.91 11.70
N ASP A 148 -15.23 34.05 10.95
CA ASP A 148 -16.51 34.37 10.31
C ASP A 148 -17.61 34.59 11.36
N GLU A 149 -17.71 33.71 12.38
CA GLU A 149 -18.67 33.84 13.48
C GLU A 149 -18.44 35.12 14.32
N ASP A 150 -17.18 35.47 14.59
CA ASP A 150 -16.84 36.68 15.36
C ASP A 150 -17.17 37.95 14.56
N LYS A 151 -16.95 37.92 13.24
CA LYS A 151 -17.30 39.01 12.32
C LYS A 151 -18.81 39.18 12.22
N GLU A 152 -19.55 38.08 12.09
CA GLU A 152 -21.02 38.11 12.02
C GLU A 152 -21.67 38.59 13.32
N LYS A 153 -21.08 38.25 14.49
CA LYS A 153 -21.51 38.79 15.79
C LYS A 153 -21.29 40.28 15.89
N ARG A 154 -20.09 40.77 15.51
CA ARG A 154 -19.78 42.21 15.52
C ARG A 154 -20.72 43.00 14.59
N ASP A 155 -20.99 42.47 13.40
CA ASP A 155 -21.92 43.12 12.46
C ASP A 155 -23.37 43.17 13.01
N LYS A 156 -23.82 42.12 13.71
CA LYS A 156 -25.13 42.11 14.40
C LYS A 156 -25.20 43.12 15.54
N GLU A 157 -24.15 43.21 16.37
CA GLU A 157 -24.09 44.16 17.49
C GLU A 157 -24.05 45.63 17.01
N ASP A 158 -23.30 45.93 15.95
CA ASP A 158 -23.24 47.29 15.38
C ASP A 158 -24.60 47.71 14.80
N LYS A 159 -25.31 46.76 14.16
CA LYS A 159 -26.65 46.99 13.60
C LYS A 159 -27.70 47.23 14.70
N ASP A 160 -27.68 46.45 15.79
CA ASP A 160 -28.60 46.62 16.94
C ASP A 160 -28.34 47.96 17.66
N ASN A 161 -27.08 48.36 17.80
CA ASN A 161 -26.70 49.63 18.42
C ASN A 161 -27.14 50.84 17.58
N ARG A 162 -27.03 50.75 16.24
CA ARG A 162 -27.57 51.77 15.32
C ARG A 162 -29.10 51.89 15.43
N GLU A 163 -29.84 50.78 15.46
CA GLU A 163 -31.30 50.81 15.63
C GLU A 163 -31.74 51.43 16.96
N LYS A 164 -31.05 51.13 18.06
CA LYS A 164 -31.34 51.71 19.38
C LYS A 164 -31.09 53.21 19.43
N ARG A 165 -30.04 53.70 18.77
CA ARG A 165 -29.75 55.15 18.66
C ARG A 165 -30.82 55.89 17.85
N ASP A 166 -31.34 55.28 16.79
CA ASP A 166 -32.38 55.88 15.93
C ASP A 166 -33.73 55.98 16.67
N ARG A 167 -34.13 54.92 17.39
CA ARG A 167 -35.36 54.91 18.21
C ARG A 167 -35.34 55.94 19.35
N SER A 168 -34.16 56.22 19.91
CA SER A 168 -33.99 57.19 21.00
C SER A 168 -34.11 58.66 20.54
N ARG A 169 -34.04 58.91 19.23
CA ARG A 169 -34.05 60.26 18.66
C ARG A 169 -35.42 60.71 18.15
N SER A 170 -36.47 59.89 18.33
CA SER A 170 -37.84 60.25 17.99
C SER A 170 -38.36 61.36 18.91
N PRO A 171 -38.65 62.57 18.41
CA PRO A 171 -39.14 63.67 19.23
C PRO A 171 -40.56 63.38 19.71
N ARG A 172 -40.79 63.42 21.03
CA ARG A 172 -42.16 63.47 21.59
C ARG A 172 -42.82 64.76 21.12
N ARG A 173 -43.87 64.61 20.32
CA ARG A 173 -44.73 65.68 19.82
C ARG A 173 -45.81 66.00 20.83
#